data_AF-A0A7G6YPP0-F1
#
_entry.id   AF-A0A7G6YPP0-F1
#
_cell.length_a   1.000
_cell.length_b   1.000
_cell.length_c   1.000
_cell.angle_alpha   90.00
_cell.angle_beta   90.00
_cell.angle_gamma   90.00
#
_symmetry.space_group_name_H-M   'P 1'
#
loop_
_entity.id
_entity.type
_entity.pdbx_description
1 polymer ?
#
loop_
_entity_poly.entity_id
_entity_poly.type
_entity_poly.pdbx_seq_one_letter_code
_entity_poly.pdbx_strand_id
1 'polypeptide(L)'
;MKRSLLLSFLLLALTVTGYAQRSPVDETEMAVKGIPRKGQRVTVQLDNKRVEDAWAKQLNEKFGSKLKNDKGIYTLDGVVIEEISKTPIRVISKVDAAPTGTAVWWSVDLGNAYLSKESTPAQWKASEDYLKTFARMLLPPRLGCAGAGG
;
A
#
# COMPACT_ATOMS: atom_id res chain seq x y z
N MET A 1 -40.38 26.32 -22.71
CA MET A 1 -39.31 25.45 -23.25
C MET A 1 -37.88 25.80 -22.81
N LYS A 2 -37.64 26.73 -21.86
CA LYS A 2 -36.28 27.16 -21.46
C LYS A 2 -35.79 26.54 -20.13
N ARG A 3 -36.71 26.12 -19.27
CA ARG A 3 -36.40 25.56 -17.93
C ARG A 3 -36.01 24.08 -17.93
N SER A 4 -36.50 23.31 -18.91
CA SER A 4 -36.20 21.87 -19.03
C SER A 4 -34.77 21.61 -19.50
N LEU A 5 -34.21 22.51 -20.34
CA LEU A 5 -32.83 22.41 -20.83
C LEU A 5 -31.80 22.77 -19.74
N LEU A 6 -32.14 23.67 -18.82
CA LEU A 6 -31.31 24.03 -17.67
C LEU A 6 -31.17 22.88 -16.65
N LEU A 7 -32.25 22.12 -16.42
CA LEU A 7 -32.21 20.94 -15.55
C LEU A 7 -31.38 19.81 -16.17
N SER A 8 -31.46 19.59 -17.49
CA SER A 8 -30.63 18.61 -18.18
C SER A 8 -29.13 18.98 -18.16
N PHE A 9 -28.79 20.26 -18.22
CA PHE A 9 -27.39 20.71 -18.12
C PHE A 9 -26.84 20.60 -16.69
N LEU A 10 -27.68 20.82 -15.67
CA LEU A 10 -27.31 20.67 -14.27
C LEU A 10 -27.07 19.19 -13.87
N LEU A 11 -27.85 18.25 -14.42
CA LEU A 11 -27.64 16.82 -14.19
C LEU A 11 -26.38 16.27 -14.87
N LEU A 12 -25.94 16.84 -16.00
CA LEU A 12 -24.71 16.42 -16.68
C LEU A 12 -23.43 16.86 -15.95
N ALA A 13 -23.49 17.91 -15.13
CA ALA A 13 -22.34 18.40 -14.36
C ALA A 13 -22.01 17.54 -13.12
N LEU A 14 -22.94 16.69 -12.67
CA LEU A 14 -22.76 15.85 -11.48
C LEU A 14 -22.07 14.50 -11.77
N THR A 15 -21.80 14.17 -13.04
CA THR A 15 -21.24 12.85 -13.41
C THR A 15 -19.71 12.82 -13.51
N VAL A 16 -19.02 13.95 -13.29
CA VAL A 16 -17.58 14.06 -13.59
C VAL A 16 -16.75 14.44 -12.37
N THR A 17 -16.66 13.58 -11.36
CA THR A 17 -15.44 13.48 -10.52
C THR A 17 -15.36 12.13 -9.81
N GLY A 18 -15.23 11.06 -10.58
CA GLY A 18 -14.75 9.79 -10.05
C GLY A 18 -13.22 9.78 -10.04
N TYR A 19 -12.56 10.55 -9.17
CA TYR A 19 -11.13 10.38 -8.96
C TYR A 19 -10.91 9.00 -8.34
N ALA A 20 -10.59 8.04 -9.19
CA ALA A 20 -10.12 6.75 -8.73
C ALA A 20 -8.79 6.99 -8.02
N GLN A 21 -8.81 7.00 -6.69
CA GLN A 21 -7.62 7.05 -5.87
C GLN A 21 -6.81 5.78 -6.10
N ARG A 22 -5.99 5.79 -7.16
CA ARG A 22 -4.92 4.81 -7.35
C ARG A 22 -3.87 5.16 -6.31
N SER A 23 -3.53 4.20 -5.45
CA SER A 23 -2.33 4.28 -4.62
C SER A 23 -1.17 3.72 -5.44
N PRO A 24 -0.41 4.55 -6.17
CA PRO A 24 0.78 4.08 -6.87
C PRO A 24 1.78 3.53 -5.84
N VAL A 25 2.58 2.56 -6.30
CA VAL A 25 3.70 2.02 -5.52
C VAL A 25 4.97 2.48 -6.21
N ASP A 26 5.70 3.34 -5.51
CA ASP A 26 6.95 3.92 -6.01
C ASP A 26 8.14 3.14 -5.46
N GLU A 27 9.24 3.13 -6.21
CA GLU A 27 10.54 2.76 -5.67
C GLU A 27 11.12 3.97 -4.96
N THR A 28 11.47 3.81 -3.68
CA THR A 28 12.06 4.88 -2.89
C THR A 28 13.10 4.32 -1.95
N GLU A 29 14.19 5.07 -1.82
CA GLU A 29 15.24 4.76 -0.88
C GLU A 29 14.95 5.43 0.46
N MET A 30 15.18 4.69 1.55
CA MET A 30 15.03 5.21 2.90
C MET A 30 16.16 4.70 3.78
N ALA A 31 16.78 5.62 4.53
CA ALA A 31 17.76 5.27 5.54
C ALA A 31 17.04 4.81 6.81
N VAL A 32 17.21 3.53 7.15
CA VAL A 32 16.70 2.96 8.40
C VAL A 32 17.89 2.59 9.27
N LYS A 33 17.97 3.22 10.45
CA LYS A 33 19.12 3.09 11.38
C LYS A 33 20.46 3.41 10.69
N GLY A 34 20.49 4.46 9.86
CA GLY A 34 21.69 4.91 9.15
C GLY A 34 22.10 4.08 7.94
N ILE A 35 21.41 2.98 7.63
CA ILE A 35 21.70 2.16 6.46
C ILE A 35 20.67 2.48 5.36
N PRO A 36 21.10 3.02 4.20
CA PRO A 36 20.22 3.28 3.07
C PRO A 36 19.73 1.96 2.48
N ARG A 37 18.42 1.87 2.25
CA ARG A 37 17.78 0.68 1.67
C ARG A 37 16.79 1.09 0.60
N LYS A 38 16.83 0.36 -0.52
CA LYS A 38 15.80 0.46 -1.54
C LYS A 38 14.55 -0.28 -1.07
N GLY A 39 13.39 0.30 -1.35
CA GLY A 39 12.13 -0.29 -0.98
C GLY A 39 10.99 0.24 -1.83
N GLN A 40 9.81 -0.31 -1.56
CA GLN A 40 8.56 0.12 -2.15
C GLN A 40 7.82 1.02 -1.17
N ARG A 41 7.17 2.05 -1.69
CA ARG A 41 6.30 2.93 -0.91
C ARG A 41 4.93 3.01 -1.53
N VAL A 42 3.91 2.85 -0.70
CA VAL A 42 2.52 3.15 -1.05
C VAL A 42 2.03 4.31 -0.19
N THR A 43 1.33 5.27 -0.80
CA THR A 43 0.70 6.37 -0.08
C THR A 43 -0.81 6.14 0.02
N VAL A 44 -1.33 6.25 1.24
CA VAL A 44 -2.74 6.09 1.59
C VAL A 44 -3.24 7.42 2.15
N GLN A 45 -4.34 7.96 1.61
CA GLN A 45 -4.93 9.23 2.07
C GLN A 45 -5.79 9.01 3.32
N LEU A 46 -5.17 8.51 4.39
CA LEU A 46 -5.78 8.32 5.71
C LEU A 46 -4.84 8.85 6.79
N ASP A 47 -5.39 9.04 7.98
CA ASP A 47 -4.62 9.48 9.14
C ASP A 47 -3.52 8.48 9.50
N ASN A 48 -2.38 9.01 9.96
CA ASN A 48 -1.17 8.23 10.19
C ASN A 48 -1.39 7.14 11.25
N LYS A 49 -2.09 7.47 12.34
CA LYS A 49 -2.38 6.55 13.43
C LYS A 49 -3.17 5.33 12.94
N ARG A 50 -4.25 5.54 12.18
CA ARG A 50 -5.07 4.45 11.63
C ARG A 50 -4.29 3.56 10.68
N VAL A 51 -3.44 4.14 9.83
CA VAL A 51 -2.62 3.36 8.89
C VAL A 51 -1.55 2.56 9.63
N GLU A 52 -0.88 3.16 10.61
CA GLU A 52 0.11 2.49 11.46
C GLU A 52 -0.52 1.35 12.26
N ASP A 53 -1.63 1.61 12.96
CA ASP A 53 -2.35 0.60 13.76
C ASP A 53 -2.82 -0.57 12.87
N ALA A 54 -3.36 -0.28 11.67
CA ALA A 54 -3.79 -1.31 10.73
C ALA A 54 -2.62 -2.10 10.12
N TRP A 55 -1.51 -1.43 9.79
CA TRP A 55 -0.33 -2.09 9.25
C TRP A 55 0.30 -3.00 10.29
N ALA A 56 0.50 -2.51 11.51
CA ALA A 56 1.00 -3.29 12.64
C ALA A 56 0.12 -4.51 12.91
N LYS A 57 -1.22 -4.32 12.91
CA LYS A 57 -2.17 -5.41 13.08
C LYS A 57 -2.03 -6.47 11.99
N GLN A 58 -1.99 -6.09 10.72
CA GLN A 58 -1.81 -7.03 9.60
C GLN A 58 -0.50 -7.81 9.72
N LEU A 59 0.61 -7.12 10.01
CA LEU A 59 1.91 -7.78 10.16
C LEU A 59 1.93 -8.74 11.34
N ASN A 60 1.30 -8.37 12.46
CA ASN A 60 1.21 -9.20 13.64
C ASN A 60 0.33 -10.43 13.42
N GLU A 61 -0.82 -10.28 12.76
CA GLU A 61 -1.71 -11.39 12.41
C GLU A 61 -1.06 -12.40 11.46
N LYS A 62 -0.26 -11.91 10.49
CA LYS A 62 0.40 -12.79 9.51
C LYS A 62 1.71 -13.39 10.00
N PHE A 63 2.48 -12.65 10.80
CA PHE A 63 3.88 -12.98 11.09
C PHE A 63 4.27 -12.84 12.56
N GLY A 64 3.31 -12.77 13.50
CA GLY A 64 3.52 -12.31 14.87
C GLY A 64 4.75 -12.84 15.61
N SER A 65 5.14 -14.11 15.42
CA SER A 65 6.35 -14.69 16.06
C SER A 65 7.68 -14.15 15.51
N LYS A 66 7.66 -13.57 14.31
CA LYS A 66 8.83 -13.04 13.59
C LYS A 66 8.83 -11.52 13.49
N LEU A 67 7.77 -10.87 13.97
CA LEU A 67 7.63 -9.41 13.98
C LEU A 67 8.34 -8.79 15.17
N LYS A 68 9.28 -7.89 14.88
CA LYS A 68 9.94 -7.02 15.85
C LYS A 68 9.53 -5.58 15.56
N ASN A 69 9.11 -4.85 16.58
CA ASN A 69 8.82 -3.41 16.49
C ASN A 69 9.84 -2.64 17.31
N ASP A 70 10.57 -1.74 16.68
CA ASP A 70 11.51 -0.81 17.33
C ASP A 70 11.21 0.61 16.88
N LYS A 71 10.54 1.39 17.75
CA LYS A 71 10.21 2.82 17.53
C LYS A 71 9.53 3.09 16.17
N GLY A 72 8.55 2.26 15.80
CA GLY A 72 7.80 2.41 14.54
C GLY A 72 8.51 1.82 13.31
N ILE A 73 9.64 1.14 13.51
CA ILE A 73 10.30 0.32 12.50
C ILE A 73 9.91 -1.15 12.75
N TYR A 74 9.18 -1.73 11.81
CA TYR A 74 8.79 -3.13 11.82
C TYR A 74 9.84 -3.95 11.09
N THR A 75 10.43 -4.94 11.76
CA THR A 75 11.40 -5.87 11.17
C THR A 75 10.84 -7.28 11.25
N LEU A 76 10.84 -7.97 10.12
CA LEU A 76 10.47 -9.37 9.98
C LEU A 76 11.70 -10.13 9.53
N ASP A 77 12.23 -11.00 10.39
CA ASP A 77 13.41 -11.80 10.06
C ASP A 77 13.02 -13.25 9.75
N GLY A 78 13.48 -13.78 8.61
CA GLY A 78 13.29 -15.17 8.22
C GLY A 78 11.82 -15.54 7.95
N VAL A 79 11.00 -14.59 7.47
CA VAL A 79 9.61 -14.86 7.06
C VAL A 79 9.57 -15.46 5.66
N VAL A 80 8.58 -16.28 5.39
CA VAL A 80 8.29 -16.75 4.02
C VAL A 80 6.99 -16.10 3.61
N ILE A 81 7.04 -15.30 2.55
CA ILE A 81 5.86 -14.69 1.92
C ILE A 81 5.76 -15.36 0.57
N GLU A 82 4.94 -16.41 0.47
CA GLU A 82 4.93 -17.33 -0.69
C GLU A 82 4.75 -16.62 -2.03
N GLU A 83 3.99 -15.51 -2.03
CA GLU A 83 3.76 -14.68 -3.21
C GLU A 83 5.04 -13.95 -3.67
N ILE A 84 5.97 -13.65 -2.76
CA ILE A 84 7.22 -12.92 -3.02
C ILE A 84 8.41 -13.89 -3.16
N SER A 85 8.58 -14.81 -2.23
CA SER A 85 9.69 -15.76 -2.22
C SER A 85 9.33 -17.06 -1.51
N LYS A 86 9.82 -18.17 -2.05
CA LYS A 86 9.73 -19.51 -1.43
C LYS A 86 10.82 -19.75 -0.37
N THR A 87 11.81 -18.88 -0.31
CA THR A 87 12.88 -18.93 0.70
C THR A 87 12.63 -17.92 1.82
N PRO A 88 13.20 -18.12 3.02
CA PRO A 88 13.13 -17.12 4.08
C PRO A 88 13.75 -15.80 3.66
N ILE A 89 13.00 -14.71 3.83
CA ILE A 89 13.38 -13.35 3.51
C ILE A 89 13.36 -12.47 4.76
N ARG A 90 14.00 -11.32 4.66
CA ARG A 90 13.93 -10.28 5.68
C ARG A 90 13.18 -9.08 5.14
N VAL A 91 12.27 -8.53 5.93
CA VAL A 91 11.49 -7.35 5.57
C VAL A 91 11.67 -6.28 6.64
N ILE A 92 11.93 -5.05 6.20
CA ILE A 92 12.00 -3.89 7.07
C ILE A 92 10.97 -2.90 6.58
N SER A 93 10.06 -2.47 7.45
CA SER A 93 8.98 -1.56 7.10
C SER A 93 8.88 -0.41 8.07
N LYS A 94 8.41 0.73 7.58
CA LYS A 94 8.18 1.95 8.33
C LYS A 94 6.92 2.63 7.81
N VAL A 95 6.14 3.19 8.72
CA VAL A 95 4.98 4.03 8.40
C VAL A 95 5.34 5.46 8.78
N ASP A 96 5.24 6.38 7.82
CA ASP A 96 5.56 7.79 8.01
C ASP A 96 4.42 8.68 7.53
N ALA A 97 4.22 9.82 8.19
CA ALA A 97 3.33 10.86 7.69
C ALA A 97 3.89 11.46 6.40
N ALA A 98 3.03 11.67 5.40
CA ALA A 98 3.37 12.28 4.13
C ALA A 98 2.48 13.51 3.89
N PRO A 99 2.90 14.50 3.08
CA PRO A 99 2.10 15.71 2.83
C PRO A 99 0.70 15.43 2.30
N THR A 100 0.51 14.31 1.59
CA THR A 100 -0.75 13.90 0.98
C THR A 100 -1.41 12.71 1.67
N GLY A 101 -1.00 12.35 2.89
CA GLY A 101 -1.56 11.24 3.66
C GLY A 101 -0.53 10.50 4.49
N THR A 102 -0.51 9.18 4.41
CA THR A 102 0.43 8.32 5.13
C THR A 102 1.15 7.41 4.17
N ALA A 103 2.48 7.39 4.25
CA ALA A 103 3.33 6.53 3.47
C ALA A 103 3.66 5.25 4.25
N VAL A 104 3.34 4.10 3.67
CA VAL A 104 3.89 2.83 4.11
C VAL A 104 5.05 2.48 3.21
N TRP A 105 6.24 2.45 3.78
CA TRP A 105 7.45 2.02 3.12
C TRP A 105 7.85 0.65 3.63
N TRP A 106 8.33 -0.20 2.73
CA TRP A 106 9.00 -1.43 3.12
C TRP A 106 10.12 -1.80 2.15
N SER A 107 11.13 -2.47 2.68
CA SER A 107 12.26 -3.01 1.95
C SER A 107 12.29 -4.51 2.19
N VAL A 108 12.48 -5.26 1.11
CA VAL A 108 12.53 -6.72 1.14
C VAL A 108 13.93 -7.16 0.71
N ASP A 109 14.57 -7.91 1.58
CA ASP A 109 15.87 -8.54 1.36
C ASP A 109 15.64 -10.03 1.12
N LEU A 110 15.94 -10.48 -0.10
CA LEU A 110 15.75 -11.86 -0.53
C LEU A 110 16.88 -12.79 -0.06
N GLY A 111 17.86 -12.25 0.68
CA GLY A 111 19.05 -12.96 1.18
C GLY A 111 20.25 -12.90 0.24
N ASN A 112 20.01 -12.91 -1.08
CA ASN A 112 21.05 -12.74 -2.10
C ASN A 112 21.07 -11.33 -2.72
N ALA A 113 19.94 -10.64 -2.70
CA ALA A 113 19.76 -9.31 -3.28
C ALA A 113 18.57 -8.60 -2.62
N TYR A 114 18.57 -7.27 -2.71
CA TYR A 114 17.40 -6.46 -2.39
C TYR A 114 16.40 -6.50 -3.53
N LEU A 115 15.11 -6.48 -3.17
CA LEU A 115 14.01 -6.38 -4.11
C LEU A 115 14.10 -5.08 -4.92
N SER A 116 14.19 -5.20 -6.25
CA SER A 116 14.25 -4.08 -7.19
C SER A 116 13.42 -4.37 -8.45
N LYS A 117 12.99 -3.31 -9.16
CA LYS A 117 12.26 -3.44 -10.43
C LYS A 117 13.08 -4.13 -11.51
N GLU A 118 14.37 -3.84 -11.56
CA GLU A 118 15.25 -4.27 -12.64
C GLU A 118 15.77 -5.69 -12.42
N SER A 119 16.19 -6.00 -11.18
CA SER A 119 16.86 -7.28 -10.88
C SER A 119 15.88 -8.38 -10.51
N THR A 120 14.72 -8.03 -9.94
CA THR A 120 13.73 -9.00 -9.42
C THR A 120 12.29 -8.61 -9.78
N PRO A 121 11.95 -8.48 -11.07
CA PRO A 121 10.67 -7.90 -11.51
C PRO A 121 9.44 -8.70 -11.07
N ALA A 122 9.54 -10.04 -10.99
CA ALA A 122 8.42 -10.89 -10.56
C ALA A 122 8.11 -10.69 -9.07
N GLN A 123 9.14 -10.75 -8.23
CA GLN A 123 9.04 -10.50 -6.78
C GLN A 123 8.61 -9.07 -6.51
N TRP A 124 9.13 -8.11 -7.28
CA TRP A 124 8.72 -6.71 -7.23
C TRP A 124 7.21 -6.56 -7.43
N LYS A 125 6.66 -7.19 -8.48
CA LYS A 125 5.23 -7.12 -8.80
C LYS A 125 4.38 -7.72 -7.69
N ALA A 126 4.77 -8.88 -7.15
CA ALA A 126 4.06 -9.52 -6.05
C ALA A 126 4.08 -8.66 -4.77
N SER A 127 5.24 -8.09 -4.46
CA SER A 127 5.44 -7.17 -3.34
C SER A 127 4.60 -5.88 -3.50
N GLU A 128 4.51 -5.37 -4.73
CA GLU A 128 3.64 -4.24 -5.06
C GLU A 128 2.15 -4.59 -4.87
N ASP A 129 1.73 -5.78 -5.30
CA ASP A 129 0.34 -6.23 -5.13
C ASP A 129 -0.02 -6.45 -3.67
N TYR A 130 0.94 -6.86 -2.83
CA TYR A 130 0.79 -6.93 -1.37
C TYR A 130 0.44 -5.55 -0.79
N LEU A 131 1.24 -4.52 -1.10
CA LEU A 131 1.00 -3.14 -0.64
C LEU A 131 -0.33 -2.57 -1.17
N LYS A 132 -0.65 -2.84 -2.43
CA LYS A 132 -1.93 -2.42 -3.03
C LYS A 132 -3.13 -3.11 -2.38
N THR A 133 -2.97 -4.36 -1.95
CA THR A 133 -4.02 -5.10 -1.24
C THR A 133 -4.26 -4.51 0.14
N PHE A 134 -3.20 -4.19 0.87
CA PHE A 134 -3.31 -3.46 2.13
C PHE A 134 -4.01 -2.10 1.97
N ALA A 135 -3.59 -1.29 0.98
CA ALA A 135 -4.23 -0.01 0.70
C ALA A 135 -5.73 -0.16 0.37
N ARG A 136 -6.11 -1.21 -0.36
CA ARG A 136 -7.51 -1.54 -0.68
C ARG A 136 -8.32 -1.99 0.53
N MET A 137 -7.72 -2.68 1.50
CA MET A 137 -8.41 -3.06 2.75
C MET A 137 -8.73 -1.85 3.62
N LEU A 138 -7.89 -0.82 3.59
CA LEU A 138 -8.05 0.40 4.38
C LEU A 138 -9.08 1.38 3.82
N LEU A 139 -9.17 1.44 2.50
CA LEU A 139 -10.18 2.23 1.81
C LEU A 139 -11.52 1.49 1.90
N PRO A 140 -12.62 2.17 2.24
CA PRO A 140 -13.93 1.53 2.25
C PRO A 140 -14.20 0.92 0.86
N PRO A 141 -14.84 -0.27 0.78
CA PRO A 141 -15.33 -0.77 -0.49
C PRO A 141 -16.19 0.34 -1.08
N ARG A 142 -15.89 0.74 -2.32
CA ARG A 142 -16.76 1.66 -3.04
C ARG A 142 -18.17 1.07 -2.93
N LEU A 143 -19.12 1.84 -2.39
CA LEU A 143 -20.54 1.64 -2.68
C LEU A 143 -20.67 1.72 -4.21
N GLY A 144 -20.53 0.57 -4.85
CA GLY A 144 -20.23 0.46 -6.27
C GLY A 144 -20.34 -0.98 -6.76
N CYS A 145 -21.18 -1.77 -6.10
CA CYS A 145 -21.88 -2.93 -6.66
C CYS A 145 -23.34 -2.85 -6.21
N ALA A 146 -24.01 -1.74 -6.50
CA ALA A 146 -25.46 -1.66 -6.50
C ALA A 146 -25.86 -1.18 -7.89
N GLY A 147 -26.07 -2.13 -8.81
CA GLY A 147 -26.63 -1.84 -10.13
C GLY A 147 -26.17 -2.80 -11.22
N ALA A 148 -27.17 -3.50 -11.78
CA ALA A 148 -27.21 -4.18 -13.08
C ALA A 148 -26.64 -5.61 -13.16
N GLY A 149 -27.55 -6.57 -13.02
CA GLY A 149 -27.37 -7.92 -13.56
C GLY A 149 -28.51 -8.86 -13.16
N GLY A 150 -29.60 -8.86 -13.94
CA GLY A 150 -30.70 -9.83 -13.84
C GLY A 150 -32.07 -9.19 -13.97
#